data_AF-A0A385FVJ6-F1
#
_entry.id   AF-A0A385FVJ6-F1
#
_cell.length_a   1.000
_cell.length_b   1.000
_cell.length_c   1.000
_cell.angle_alpha   90.00
_cell.angle_beta   90.00
_cell.angle_gamma   90.00
#
_symmetry.space_group_name_H-M   'P 1'
#
loop_
_entity.id
_entity.type
_entity.pdbx_description
1 polymer ?
#
loop_
_entity_poly.entity_id
_entity_poly.type
_entity_poly.pdbx_seq_one_letter_code
_entity_poly.pdbx_strand_id
1 'polypeptide(L)'
;MARYQGVIQRWAKEYLTWERMRAELAQSYHSHFSGPEIRDMVLFFRTPSGQKYVRYTPLLREEMIRIGQRLAREQQPRLIQMLRDAGAKVEVQQATRPPVSSQ
;
A
#
# COMPACT_ATOMS: atom_id res chain seq x y z
N MET A 1 -24.41 -4.55 -6.42
CA MET A 1 -23.24 -5.21 -7.06
C MET A 1 -23.55 -6.61 -7.62
N ALA A 2 -24.40 -7.43 -6.99
CA ALA A 2 -24.67 -8.81 -7.43
C ALA A 2 -25.16 -8.98 -8.89
N ARG A 3 -25.98 -8.05 -9.41
CA ARG A 3 -26.55 -8.11 -10.77
C ARG A 3 -25.51 -8.15 -11.90
N TYR A 4 -24.30 -7.64 -11.67
CA TYR A 4 -23.25 -7.56 -12.69
C TYR A 4 -22.10 -8.54 -12.45
N GLN A 5 -22.18 -9.38 -11.40
CA GLN A 5 -21.09 -10.30 -11.04
C GLN A 5 -20.72 -11.24 -12.19
N GLY A 6 -21.70 -11.79 -12.90
CA GLY A 6 -21.44 -12.66 -14.05
C GLY A 6 -20.78 -11.94 -15.23
N VAL A 7 -21.09 -10.66 -15.45
CA VAL A 7 -20.44 -9.83 -16.48
C VAL A 7 -18.99 -9.58 -16.11
N ILE A 8 -18.73 -9.19 -14.85
CA ILE A 8 -17.39 -8.92 -14.33
C ILE A 8 -16.53 -10.19 -14.36
N GLN A 9 -17.08 -11.35 -13.97
CA GLN A 9 -16.35 -12.62 -14.01
C GLN A 9 -15.99 -13.04 -15.43
N ARG A 10 -16.90 -12.87 -16.40
CA ARG A 10 -16.60 -13.16 -17.82
C ARG A 10 -15.50 -12.25 -18.35
N TRP A 11 -15.62 -10.94 -18.13
CA TRP A 11 -14.60 -9.98 -18.51
C TRP A 11 -13.25 -10.29 -17.87
N ALA A 12 -13.21 -10.59 -16.56
CA ALA A 12 -11.98 -10.95 -15.88
C ALA A 12 -11.36 -12.24 -16.45
N LYS A 13 -12.17 -13.26 -16.73
CA LYS A 13 -11.69 -14.51 -17.34
C LYS A 13 -11.11 -14.29 -18.74
N GLU A 14 -11.69 -13.37 -19.51
CA GLU A 14 -11.28 -13.07 -20.88
C GLU A 14 -10.03 -12.19 -20.96
N TYR A 15 -9.91 -11.19 -20.08
CA TYR A 15 -8.88 -10.15 -20.18
C TYR A 15 -7.81 -10.17 -19.06
N LEU A 16 -8.14 -10.68 -17.88
CA LEU A 16 -7.25 -10.78 -16.71
C LEU A 16 -6.73 -12.21 -16.54
N THR A 17 -6.21 -12.78 -17.64
CA THR A 17 -5.63 -14.12 -17.61
C THR A 17 -4.30 -14.11 -16.88
N TRP A 18 -3.97 -15.21 -16.19
CA TRP A 18 -2.67 -15.37 -15.56
C TRP A 18 -1.54 -15.23 -16.58
N GLU A 19 -1.70 -15.80 -17.78
CA GLU A 19 -0.73 -15.73 -18.87
C GLU A 19 -0.38 -14.30 -19.28
N ARG A 20 -1.39 -13.43 -19.39
CA ARG A 20 -1.15 -12.01 -19.66
C ARG A 20 -0.49 -11.34 -18.47
N MET A 21 -1.01 -11.55 -17.26
CA MET A 21 -0.46 -10.93 -16.06
C MET A 21 1.01 -11.29 -15.83
N ARG A 22 1.40 -12.57 -15.96
CA ARG A 22 2.79 -13.01 -15.80
C ARG A 22 3.73 -12.38 -16.83
N ALA A 23 3.26 -12.18 -18.06
CA ALA A 23 4.07 -11.58 -19.12
C ALA A 23 4.34 -10.09 -18.84
N GLU A 24 3.28 -9.35 -18.49
CA GLU A 24 3.38 -7.93 -18.10
C GLU A 24 4.26 -7.75 -16.85
N LEU A 25 4.09 -8.61 -15.85
CA LEU A 25 4.94 -8.62 -14.66
C LEU A 25 6.40 -8.90 -15.02
N ALA A 26 6.68 -9.93 -15.80
CA ALA A 26 8.05 -10.25 -16.23
C ALA A 26 8.71 -9.07 -16.96
N GLN A 27 7.97 -8.38 -17.83
CA GLN A 27 8.46 -7.19 -18.52
C GLN A 27 8.73 -6.02 -17.57
N SER A 28 7.86 -5.81 -16.58
CA SER A 28 8.07 -4.83 -15.52
C SER A 28 9.37 -5.10 -14.74
N TYR A 29 9.60 -6.34 -14.31
CA TYR A 29 10.85 -6.72 -13.64
C TYR A 29 12.08 -6.52 -14.55
N HIS A 30 11.99 -6.91 -15.83
CA HIS A 30 13.11 -6.75 -16.76
C HIS A 30 13.45 -5.29 -17.06
N SER A 31 12.49 -4.37 -16.92
CA SER A 31 12.70 -2.93 -17.13
C SER A 31 13.45 -2.25 -15.98
N HIS A 32 13.52 -2.91 -14.81
CA HIS A 32 14.13 -2.34 -13.60
C HIS A 32 15.30 -3.16 -13.07
N PHE A 33 15.44 -4.42 -13.49
CA PHE A 33 16.48 -5.33 -13.02
C PHE A 33 17.14 -6.05 -14.19
N SER A 34 18.46 -6.15 -14.12
CA SER A 34 19.27 -6.96 -15.03
C SER A 34 19.10 -8.45 -14.76
N GLY A 35 19.51 -9.28 -15.72
CA GLY A 35 19.50 -10.75 -15.57
C GLY A 35 20.28 -11.25 -14.33
N PRO A 36 21.49 -10.76 -14.05
CA PRO A 36 22.21 -11.06 -12.80
C PRO A 36 21.42 -10.71 -11.53
N GLU A 37 20.87 -9.50 -11.44
CA GLU A 37 20.13 -9.05 -10.24
C GLU A 37 18.87 -9.89 -10.00
N ILE A 38 18.16 -10.27 -11.07
CA ILE A 38 17.02 -11.20 -10.96
C ILE A 38 17.47 -12.55 -10.40
N ARG A 39 18.63 -13.08 -10.82
CA ARG A 39 19.17 -14.33 -10.27
C ARG A 39 19.50 -14.20 -8.78
N ASP A 40 20.10 -13.08 -8.36
CA ASP A 40 20.42 -12.84 -6.96
C ASP A 40 19.15 -12.74 -6.10
N MET A 41 18.11 -12.07 -6.60
CA MET A 41 16.80 -12.05 -5.94
C MET A 41 16.20 -13.44 -5.79
N VAL A 42 16.29 -14.28 -6.83
CA VAL A 42 15.82 -15.68 -6.78
C VAL A 42 16.60 -16.48 -5.73
N LEU A 43 17.92 -16.31 -5.64
CA LEU A 43 18.74 -16.95 -4.61
C LEU A 43 18.32 -16.51 -3.20
N PHE A 44 18.13 -15.21 -2.98
CA PHE A 44 17.68 -14.68 -1.70
C PHE A 44 16.31 -15.24 -1.30
N PHE A 45 15.32 -15.20 -2.20
CA PHE A 45 13.97 -15.67 -1.91
C PHE A 45 13.88 -17.18 -1.68
N ARG A 46 14.87 -17.98 -2.10
CA ARG A 46 14.94 -19.41 -1.75
C ARG A 46 15.37 -19.66 -0.29
N THR A 47 15.98 -18.69 0.38
CA THR A 47 16.39 -18.84 1.79
C THR A 47 15.17 -18.78 2.74
N PRO A 48 15.27 -19.35 3.96
CA PRO A 48 14.24 -19.21 4.98
C PRO A 48 13.93 -17.73 5.31
N SER A 49 14.95 -16.89 5.36
CA SER A 49 14.81 -15.44 5.60
C SER A 49 14.10 -14.73 4.44
N GLY A 50 14.42 -15.07 3.20
CA GLY A 50 13.75 -14.52 2.01
C GLY A 50 12.28 -14.91 1.94
N GLN A 51 11.96 -16.18 2.23
CA GLN A 51 10.57 -16.63 2.35
C GLN A 51 9.82 -15.91 3.48
N LYS A 52 10.46 -15.71 4.64
CA LYS A 52 9.89 -14.93 5.75
C LYS A 52 9.65 -13.48 5.32
N TYR A 53 10.59 -12.86 4.61
CA TYR A 53 10.44 -11.50 4.10
C TYR A 53 9.22 -11.35 3.19
N VAL A 54 9.03 -12.24 2.22
CA VAL A 54 7.87 -12.21 1.31
C VAL A 54 6.55 -12.33 2.08
N ARG A 55 6.48 -13.22 3.08
CA ARG A 55 5.29 -13.41 3.92
C ARG A 55 4.94 -12.17 4.76
N TYR A 56 5.94 -11.47 5.28
CA TYR A 56 5.74 -10.35 6.19
C TYR A 56 5.69 -8.98 5.50
N THR A 57 6.12 -8.87 4.24
CA THR A 57 6.11 -7.60 3.49
C THR A 57 4.74 -6.89 3.49
N PRO A 58 3.60 -7.58 3.28
CA PRO A 58 2.28 -6.93 3.37
C PRO A 58 2.00 -6.36 4.77
N LEU A 59 2.28 -7.13 5.83
CA LEU A 59 2.08 -6.71 7.21
C LEU A 59 2.96 -5.50 7.56
N LEU A 60 4.25 -5.54 7.21
CA LEU A 60 5.18 -4.44 7.45
C LEU A 60 4.72 -3.15 6.75
N ARG A 61 4.13 -3.26 5.55
CA ARG A 61 3.56 -2.11 4.84
C ARG A 61 2.36 -1.54 5.59
N GLU A 62 1.46 -2.37 6.10
CA GLU A 62 0.33 -1.91 6.91
C GLU A 62 0.80 -1.24 8.20
N GLU A 63 1.77 -1.85 8.89
CA GLU A 63 2.39 -1.29 10.09
C GLU A 63 3.02 0.07 9.81
N MET A 64 3.74 0.19 8.69
CA MET A 64 4.33 1.46 8.26
C MET A 64 3.27 2.56 8.08
N ILE A 65 2.12 2.25 7.46
CA ILE A 65 1.00 3.20 7.33
C ILE A 65 0.47 3.60 8.70
N ARG A 66 0.24 2.64 9.61
CA ARG A 66 -0.25 2.92 10.97
C ARG A 66 0.73 3.78 11.77
N ILE A 67 2.03 3.51 11.64
CA ILE A 67 3.10 4.31 12.25
C ILE A 67 3.05 5.74 11.73
N GLY A 68 3.00 5.94 10.41
CA GLY A 68 2.92 7.27 9.80
C GLY A 68 1.69 8.06 10.26
N GLN A 69 0.52 7.42 10.27
CA GLN A 69 -0.71 8.04 10.78
C GLN A 69 -0.61 8.41 12.26
N ARG A 70 -0.01 7.55 13.09
CA ARG A 70 0.20 7.83 14.51
C ARG A 70 1.13 9.03 14.70
N LEU A 71 2.29 9.04 14.03
CA LEU A 71 3.25 10.13 14.11
C LEU A 71 2.64 11.46 13.62
N ALA A 72 1.86 11.43 12.54
CA ALA A 72 1.17 12.63 12.05
C ALA A 72 0.17 13.19 13.06
N ARG A 73 -0.61 12.33 13.74
CA ARG A 73 -1.53 12.75 14.81
C ARG A 73 -0.78 13.32 16.01
N GLU A 74 0.30 12.66 16.44
CA GLU A 74 1.15 13.12 17.55
C GLU A 74 1.79 14.50 17.26
N GLN A 75 2.19 14.74 16.01
CA GLN A 75 2.86 15.99 15.60
C GLN A 75 1.90 17.05 15.05
N GLN A 76 0.60 16.78 14.97
CA GLN A 76 -0.41 17.74 14.49
C GLN A 76 -0.35 19.09 15.21
N PRO A 77 -0.21 19.16 16.56
CA PRO A 77 -0.11 20.44 17.26
C PRO A 77 1.14 21.25 16.85
N ARG A 78 2.26 20.57 16.62
CA ARG A 78 3.50 21.22 16.17
C ARG A 78 3.35 21.77 14.75
N LEU A 79 2.69 21.04 13.86
CA LEU A 79 2.38 21.54 12.52
C LEU A 79 1.51 22.81 12.59
N ILE A 80 0.47 22.83 13.45
CA ILE A 80 -0.37 24.02 13.65
C ILE A 80 0.48 25.21 14.14
N GLN A 81 1.42 24.99 15.06
CA GLN A 81 2.33 26.05 15.52
C GLN A 81 3.17 26.59 14.36
N MET A 82 3.82 25.70 13.59
CA MET A 82 4.64 26.11 12.44
C MET A 82 3.85 26.90 11.39
N LEU A 83 2.60 26.50 11.14
CA LEU A 83 1.72 27.22 10.22
C LEU A 83 1.35 28.62 10.75
N ARG A 84 1.06 28.74 12.05
CA ARG A 84 0.80 30.05 12.69
C ARG A 84 2.04 30.95 12.61
N ASP A 85 3.23 30.41 12.89
CA ASP A 85 4.49 31.16 12.82
C ASP A 85 4.79 31.62 11.39
N ALA A 86 4.38 30.84 10.38
CA ALA A 86 4.45 31.20 8.96
C ALA A 86 3.35 32.20 8.51
N GLY A 87 2.50 32.68 9.42
CA GLY A 87 1.43 33.64 9.13
C GLY A 87 0.13 33.04 8.62
N ALA A 88 -0.04 31.71 8.66
CA ALA A 88 -1.29 31.07 8.27
C ALA A 88 -2.36 31.23 9.38
N LYS A 89 -3.58 31.59 8.97
CA LYS A 89 -4.75 31.55 9.86
C LYS A 89 -5.29 30.11 9.90
N VAL A 90 -4.77 29.32 10.84
CA VAL A 90 -5.23 27.93 11.04
C VAL A 90 -6.32 27.90 12.10
N GLU A 91 -7.56 27.69 11.67
CA GLU A 91 -8.64 27.31 12.59
C GLU A 91 -8.52 25.81 12.90
N VAL A 92 -8.21 25.50 14.16
CA VAL A 92 -8.25 24.12 14.63
C VAL A 92 -9.71 23.75 14.83
N GLN A 93 -10.34 23.18 13.80
CA GLN A 93 -11.56 22.43 14.00
C GLN A 93 -11.21 21.24 14.90
N GLN A 94 -11.58 21.33 16.18
CA GLN A 94 -11.50 20.19 17.08
C GLN A 94 -12.26 19.05 16.42
N ALA A 95 -11.56 17.95 16.14
CA ALA A 95 -12.15 16.76 15.54
C ALA A 95 -13.36 16.35 16.38
N THR A 96 -14.54 16.70 15.88
CA THR A 96 -15.81 16.33 16.48
C THR A 96 -15.82 14.81 16.50
N ARG A 97 -16.08 14.24 17.69
CA ARG A 97 -16.21 12.80 17.94
C ARG A 97 -16.84 12.08 16.74
N PRO A 98 -16.30 10.94 16.28
CA PRO A 98 -17.02 10.14 15.29
C PRO A 98 -18.38 9.74 15.88
N PRO A 99 -19.46 9.65 15.07
CA PRO A 99 -20.72 9.14 15.56
C PRO A 99 -20.48 7.71 16.03
N VAL A 100 -20.84 7.44 17.29
CA VAL A 100 -21.02 6.07 17.78
C VAL A 100 -22.09 5.47 16.88
N SER A 101 -21.70 4.55 15.99
CA SER A 101 -22.64 3.73 15.25
C SER A 101 -23.25 2.74 16.23
N SER A 102 -24.37 3.12 16.82
CA SER A 102 -25.31 2.19 17.43
C SER A 102 -26.04 1.46 16.30
N GLN A 103 -25.66 0.21 16.04
CA GLN A 103 -26.53 -0.89 15.57
C GLN A 103 -25.75 -2.19 15.47
#